data_AF-A0A5N6N2G1-F1
#
_entry.id   AF-A0A5N6N2G1-F1
#
_cell.length_a   1.000
_cell.length_b   1.000
_cell.length_c   1.000
_cell.angle_alpha   90.00
_cell.angle_beta   90.00
_cell.angle_gamma   90.00
#
_symmetry.space_group_name_H-M   'P 1'
#
loop_
_entity.id
_entity.type
_entity.pdbx_description
1 polymer ?
#
loop_
_entity_poly.entity_id
_entity_poly.type
_entity_poly.pdbx_seq_one_letter_code
_entity_poly.pdbx_strand_id
1 'polypeptide(L)'
;MDANTSRMVNLNDSNYHVWKGKMEDLLYVKDYYLPVFSTDKPDNKTDEEWSILHRKVCRYVRQWVDDNVLNHISGETHARTLWNKLEELYARKTENNKLFLIKQLINLKYRDGTPDTDNLNVFQGVINQLAGMGIKFEDEIQGLWLLGTLPDSWETFRTSLSNSAANGIITMELAKGSILNEEMRRKSEGSSSHSDVLVTESRGRSQSKGPSNKGKGHTVRYCRQLKRENKKANYNNQKNNHKKDGGNDSAEANTTTDEFFKALHDASKDL
;
A
#
# COMPACT_ATOMS: atom_id res chain seq x y z
N MET A 1 -22.90 -24.01 17.84
CA MET A 1 -21.45 -23.82 17.65
C MET A 1 -21.11 -22.41 18.12
N ASP A 2 -20.01 -22.22 18.82
CA ASP A 2 -19.58 -20.87 19.17
C ASP A 2 -19.06 -20.16 17.92
N ALA A 3 -19.68 -19.02 17.58
CA ALA A 3 -19.24 -18.19 16.48
C ALA A 3 -17.80 -17.72 16.76
N ASN A 4 -16.88 -18.00 15.85
CA ASN A 4 -15.48 -17.60 15.99
C ASN A 4 -15.34 -16.09 15.79
N THR A 5 -15.50 -15.33 16.89
CA THR A 5 -15.43 -13.86 16.90
C THR A 5 -14.00 -13.31 16.81
N SER A 6 -12.95 -14.15 16.84
CA SER A 6 -11.54 -13.70 16.84
C SER A 6 -11.10 -12.94 15.58
N ARG A 7 -11.89 -12.98 14.51
CA ARG A 7 -11.66 -12.25 13.24
C ARG A 7 -12.59 -11.05 13.05
N MET A 8 -13.44 -10.76 14.02
CA MET A 8 -14.32 -9.60 13.97
C MET A 8 -13.53 -8.31 14.21
N VAL A 9 -14.02 -7.21 13.65
CA VAL A 9 -13.43 -5.87 13.79
C VAL A 9 -14.48 -4.96 14.39
N ASN A 10 -14.06 -3.90 15.10
CA ASN A 10 -14.98 -2.84 15.49
C ASN A 10 -15.26 -1.93 14.28
N LEU A 11 -16.48 -1.40 14.19
CA LEU A 11 -16.86 -0.39 13.22
C LEU A 11 -16.21 0.95 13.57
N ASN A 12 -15.53 1.54 12.60
CA ASN A 12 -15.03 2.89 12.63
C ASN A 12 -15.20 3.55 11.26
N ASP A 13 -14.67 4.77 11.13
CA ASP A 13 -14.87 5.65 9.98
C ASP A 13 -14.24 5.14 8.67
N SER A 14 -13.48 4.05 8.71
CA SER A 14 -12.73 3.49 7.59
C SER A 14 -13.25 2.17 7.03
N ASN A 15 -13.96 1.39 7.84
CA ASN A 15 -14.08 -0.05 7.61
C ASN A 15 -15.52 -0.57 7.46
N TYR A 16 -16.50 0.32 7.34
CA TYR A 16 -17.92 -0.03 7.29
C TYR A 16 -18.26 -1.16 6.32
N HIS A 17 -17.70 -1.17 5.10
CA HIS A 17 -17.97 -2.25 4.13
C HIS A 17 -17.50 -3.63 4.61
N VAL A 18 -16.30 -3.71 5.22
CA VAL A 18 -15.73 -4.95 5.76
C VAL A 18 -16.45 -5.36 7.05
N TRP A 19 -16.78 -4.38 7.89
CA TRP A 19 -17.54 -4.59 9.12
C TRP A 19 -18.95 -5.10 8.82
N LYS A 20 -19.66 -4.49 7.86
CA LYS A 20 -21.04 -4.83 7.50
C LYS A 20 -21.16 -6.29 7.11
N GLY A 21 -20.32 -6.76 6.18
CA GLY A 21 -20.33 -8.17 5.75
C GLY A 21 -20.09 -9.13 6.91
N LYS A 22 -19.05 -8.90 7.72
CA LYS A 22 -18.76 -9.73 8.89
C LYS A 22 -19.86 -9.69 9.95
N MET A 23 -20.50 -8.53 10.16
CA MET A 23 -21.60 -8.38 11.10
C MET A 23 -22.84 -9.11 10.61
N GLU A 24 -23.17 -9.01 9.32
CA GLU A 24 -24.28 -9.73 8.68
C GLU A 24 -24.11 -11.24 8.84
N ASP A 25 -22.93 -11.78 8.53
CA ASP A 25 -22.58 -13.19 8.79
C ASP A 25 -22.79 -13.59 10.26
N LEU A 26 -22.31 -12.77 11.20
CA LEU A 26 -22.46 -13.02 12.64
C LEU A 26 -23.93 -12.97 13.10
N LEU A 27 -24.75 -12.10 12.52
CA LEU A 27 -26.18 -12.01 12.81
C LEU A 27 -26.92 -13.27 12.33
N TYR A 28 -26.55 -13.83 11.17
CA TYR A 28 -27.08 -15.13 10.73
C TYR A 28 -26.63 -16.27 11.64
N VAL A 29 -25.33 -16.37 11.96
CA VAL A 29 -24.78 -17.43 12.84
C VAL A 29 -25.34 -17.38 14.29
N LYS A 30 -25.90 -16.25 14.72
CA LYS A 30 -26.52 -16.06 16.03
C LYS A 30 -28.06 -16.08 16.03
N ASP A 31 -28.71 -16.39 14.91
CA ASP A 31 -30.18 -16.29 14.73
C ASP A 31 -30.74 -14.89 15.06
N TYR A 32 -29.91 -13.87 14.85
CA TYR A 32 -30.16 -12.44 15.13
C TYR A 32 -30.47 -11.63 13.86
N TYR A 33 -30.58 -12.29 12.70
CA TYR A 33 -30.85 -11.68 11.41
C TYR A 33 -32.28 -11.13 11.27
N LEU A 34 -33.28 -11.81 11.86
CA LEU A 34 -34.71 -11.46 11.72
C LEU A 34 -35.04 -9.98 12.05
N PRO A 35 -34.66 -9.43 13.22
CA PRO A 35 -35.05 -8.06 13.59
C PRO A 35 -34.31 -6.96 12.82
N VAL A 36 -33.36 -7.35 11.95
CA VAL A 36 -32.60 -6.44 11.08
C VAL A 36 -33.10 -6.53 9.65
N PHE A 37 -33.33 -7.73 9.11
CA PHE A 37 -33.60 -7.91 7.68
C PHE A 37 -35.08 -8.18 7.35
N SER A 38 -35.86 -8.77 8.27
CA SER A 38 -37.31 -8.93 8.10
C SER A 38 -38.05 -7.60 8.27
N THR A 39 -39.12 -7.42 7.49
CA THR A 39 -40.08 -6.30 7.64
C THR A 39 -41.06 -6.54 8.78
N ASP A 40 -41.51 -7.79 8.92
CA ASP A 40 -42.63 -8.16 9.75
C ASP A 40 -42.20 -9.03 10.93
N LYS A 41 -42.95 -8.93 12.05
CA LYS A 41 -42.77 -9.81 13.21
C LYS A 41 -43.21 -11.23 12.83
N PRO A 42 -42.42 -12.29 13.12
CA PRO A 42 -42.85 -13.67 12.94
C PRO A 42 -44.11 -14.01 13.77
N ASP A 43 -45.07 -14.73 13.17
CA ASP A 43 -46.32 -15.15 13.83
C ASP A 43 -46.10 -15.99 15.10
N ASN A 44 -44.97 -16.70 15.16
CA ASN A 44 -44.58 -17.55 16.28
C ASN A 44 -43.87 -16.78 17.43
N LYS A 45 -44.01 -15.44 17.51
CA LYS A 45 -43.42 -14.60 18.56
C LYS A 45 -44.42 -13.62 19.18
N THR A 46 -44.37 -13.51 20.50
CA THR A 46 -45.07 -12.45 21.22
C THR A 46 -44.41 -11.09 20.97
N ASP A 47 -45.11 -9.99 21.27
CA ASP A 47 -44.56 -8.64 21.13
C ASP A 47 -43.45 -8.38 22.14
N GLU A 48 -43.54 -8.93 23.35
CA GLU A 48 -42.48 -8.91 24.36
C GLU A 48 -41.23 -9.66 23.88
N GLU A 49 -41.37 -10.87 23.34
CA GLU A 49 -40.25 -11.64 22.81
C GLU A 49 -39.56 -10.93 21.64
N TRP A 50 -40.35 -10.32 20.76
CA TRP A 50 -39.85 -9.54 19.62
C TRP A 50 -39.11 -8.27 20.09
N SER A 51 -39.67 -7.53 21.04
CA SER A 51 -39.05 -6.35 21.66
C SER A 51 -37.74 -6.70 22.38
N ILE A 52 -37.72 -7.82 23.11
CA ILE A 52 -36.50 -8.35 23.74
C ILE A 52 -35.46 -8.74 22.68
N LEU A 53 -35.88 -9.37 21.58
CA LEU A 53 -34.97 -9.76 20.50
C LEU A 53 -34.34 -8.54 19.80
N HIS A 54 -35.12 -7.52 19.45
CA HIS A 54 -34.57 -6.25 18.94
C HIS A 54 -33.54 -5.65 19.91
N ARG A 55 -33.85 -5.58 21.21
CA ARG A 55 -32.92 -5.06 22.24
C ARG A 55 -31.64 -5.89 22.36
N LYS A 56 -31.72 -7.23 22.24
CA LYS A 56 -30.55 -8.13 22.20
C LYS A 56 -29.68 -7.82 20.98
N VAL A 57 -30.28 -7.70 19.80
CA VAL A 57 -29.54 -7.39 18.56
C VAL A 57 -28.89 -6.00 18.64
N CYS A 58 -29.60 -4.97 19.11
CA CYS A 58 -29.00 -3.64 19.29
C CYS A 58 -27.77 -3.67 20.22
N ARG A 59 -27.81 -4.44 21.31
CA ARG A 59 -26.67 -4.61 22.23
C ARG A 59 -25.52 -5.39 21.57
N TYR A 60 -25.85 -6.44 20.80
CA TYR A 60 -24.86 -7.25 20.11
C TYR A 60 -24.11 -6.46 19.03
N VAL A 61 -24.83 -5.67 18.22
CA VAL A 61 -24.20 -4.82 17.19
C VAL A 61 -23.27 -3.79 17.84
N ARG A 62 -23.72 -3.09 18.90
CA ARG A 62 -22.91 -2.09 19.64
C ARG A 62 -21.61 -2.63 20.24
N GLN A 63 -21.51 -3.93 20.52
CA GLN A 63 -20.28 -4.54 21.04
C GLN A 63 -19.11 -4.42 20.05
N TRP A 64 -19.40 -4.24 18.77
CA TRP A 64 -18.44 -4.21 17.68
C TRP A 64 -18.40 -2.84 17.00
N VAL A 65 -18.52 -1.75 17.77
CA VAL A 65 -18.62 -0.38 17.29
C VAL A 65 -17.76 0.50 18.19
N ASP A 66 -16.87 1.31 17.62
CA ASP A 66 -16.00 2.21 18.40
C ASP A 66 -16.80 3.41 18.98
N ASP A 67 -16.27 4.01 20.05
CA ASP A 67 -16.97 5.01 20.88
C ASP A 67 -17.49 6.23 20.08
N ASN A 68 -16.72 6.68 19.07
CA ASN A 68 -17.10 7.77 18.17
C ASN A 68 -18.45 7.46 17.47
N VAL A 69 -18.60 6.24 16.95
CA VAL A 69 -19.81 5.78 16.25
C VAL A 69 -20.93 5.46 17.24
N LEU A 70 -20.59 4.87 18.39
CA LEU A 70 -21.53 4.47 19.45
C LEU A 70 -22.40 5.64 19.92
N ASN A 71 -21.84 6.84 20.00
CA ASN A 71 -22.55 8.08 20.36
C ASN A 71 -23.79 8.34 19.48
N HIS A 72 -23.74 7.99 18.19
CA HIS A 72 -24.84 8.21 17.25
C HIS A 72 -25.97 7.17 17.38
N ILE A 73 -25.66 5.97 17.88
CA ILE A 73 -26.60 4.82 17.94
C ILE A 73 -26.98 4.39 19.36
N SER A 74 -26.47 5.04 20.40
CA SER A 74 -26.64 4.65 21.81
C SER A 74 -28.11 4.54 22.26
N GLY A 75 -28.99 5.42 21.79
CA GLY A 75 -30.42 5.44 22.13
C GLY A 75 -31.30 4.42 21.40
N GLU A 76 -30.83 3.78 20.32
CA GLU A 76 -31.67 2.98 19.43
C GLU A 76 -32.16 1.66 20.08
N THR A 77 -33.46 1.50 20.29
CA THR A 77 -34.03 0.27 20.88
C THR A 77 -34.51 -0.74 19.85
N HIS A 78 -34.61 -0.34 18.58
CA HIS A 78 -35.12 -1.15 17.48
C HIS A 78 -34.01 -1.47 16.47
N ALA A 79 -33.71 -2.75 16.27
CA ALA A 79 -32.55 -3.20 15.51
C ALA A 79 -32.54 -2.75 14.04
N ARG A 80 -33.70 -2.73 13.36
CA ARG A 80 -33.83 -2.16 12.00
C ARG A 80 -33.44 -0.69 11.96
N THR A 81 -33.90 0.11 12.92
CA THR A 81 -33.56 1.54 13.02
C THR A 81 -32.08 1.75 13.27
N LEU A 82 -31.49 0.98 14.20
CA LEU A 82 -30.05 1.01 14.46
C LEU A 82 -29.24 0.67 13.21
N TRP A 83 -29.61 -0.40 12.50
CA TRP A 83 -28.93 -0.81 11.27
C TRP A 83 -29.07 0.25 10.20
N ASN A 84 -30.29 0.69 9.88
CA ASN A 84 -30.56 1.75 8.91
C ASN A 84 -29.80 3.05 9.24
N LYS A 85 -29.58 3.37 10.53
CA LYS A 85 -28.83 4.56 10.96
C LYS A 85 -27.33 4.40 10.74
N LEU A 86 -26.77 3.21 10.94
CA LEU A 86 -25.40 2.89 10.51
C LEU A 86 -25.27 2.91 8.99
N GLU A 87 -26.26 2.36 8.26
CA GLU A 87 -26.32 2.49 6.80
C GLU A 87 -26.42 3.96 6.38
N GLU A 88 -27.17 4.80 7.09
CA GLU A 88 -27.27 6.22 6.74
C GLU A 88 -25.96 6.97 7.03
N LEU A 89 -25.29 6.70 8.14
CA LEU A 89 -24.00 7.30 8.48
C LEU A 89 -22.90 6.96 7.45
N TYR A 90 -22.91 5.74 6.90
CA TYR A 90 -21.83 5.23 6.05
C TYR A 90 -22.16 5.00 4.57
N ALA A 91 -23.43 4.77 4.23
CA ALA A 91 -23.92 4.60 2.85
C ALA A 91 -24.56 5.88 2.29
N ARG A 92 -24.79 6.93 3.10
CA ARG A 92 -24.57 8.27 2.57
C ARG A 92 -23.14 8.25 2.02
N LYS A 93 -22.97 8.60 0.75
CA LYS A 93 -21.67 8.77 0.08
C LYS A 93 -20.97 10.01 0.62
N THR A 94 -20.75 10.05 1.94
CA THR A 94 -20.28 11.22 2.65
C THR A 94 -18.94 11.64 2.06
N GLU A 95 -18.76 12.95 1.93
CA GLU A 95 -17.48 13.52 1.53
C GLU A 95 -16.39 13.06 2.51
N ASN A 96 -16.73 12.81 3.77
CA ASN A 96 -15.85 12.20 4.77
C ASN A 96 -15.39 10.77 4.40
N ASN A 97 -16.27 9.87 3.94
CA ASN A 97 -15.87 8.50 3.55
C ASN A 97 -15.02 8.52 2.26
N LYS A 98 -15.40 9.37 1.29
CA LYS A 98 -14.61 9.64 0.08
C LYS A 98 -13.22 10.19 0.44
N LEU A 99 -13.16 11.21 1.29
CA LEU A 99 -11.94 11.86 1.77
C LEU A 99 -11.09 10.89 2.60
N PHE A 100 -11.70 10.03 3.41
CA PHE A 100 -10.99 8.99 4.15
C PHE A 100 -10.30 8.02 3.18
N LEU A 101 -11.04 7.47 2.21
CA LEU A 101 -10.50 6.53 1.22
C LEU A 101 -9.41 7.19 0.36
N ILE A 102 -9.59 8.46 -0.04
CA ILE A 102 -8.56 9.26 -0.73
C ILE A 102 -7.33 9.44 0.17
N LYS A 103 -7.48 9.81 1.45
CA LYS A 103 -6.36 9.92 2.40
C LYS A 103 -5.66 8.58 2.61
N GLN A 104 -6.40 7.48 2.66
CA GLN A 104 -5.84 6.13 2.75
C GLN A 104 -5.02 5.78 1.51
N LEU A 105 -5.51 6.14 0.31
CA LEU A 105 -4.83 5.91 -0.96
C LEU A 105 -3.56 6.78 -1.13
N ILE A 106 -3.61 8.06 -0.71
CA ILE A 106 -2.45 8.97 -0.70
C ILE A 106 -1.36 8.46 0.25
N ASN A 107 -1.75 7.96 1.43
CA ASN A 107 -0.81 7.50 2.45
C ASN A 107 -0.42 6.02 2.30
N LEU A 108 -0.91 5.32 1.28
CA LEU A 108 -0.54 3.93 1.04
C LEU A 108 0.91 3.88 0.53
N LYS A 109 1.78 3.24 1.32
CA LYS A 109 3.18 3.02 0.98
C LYS A 109 3.51 1.55 1.08
N TYR A 110 4.09 1.00 0.02
CA TYR A 110 4.70 -0.32 0.05
C TYR A 110 5.84 -0.36 1.07
N ARG A 111 5.96 -1.49 1.76
CA ARG A 111 7.02 -1.73 2.75
C ARG A 111 7.90 -2.87 2.27
N ASP A 112 9.19 -2.59 2.08
CA ASP A 112 10.16 -3.62 1.71
C ASP A 112 10.11 -4.77 2.74
N GLY A 113 9.82 -5.98 2.28
CA GLY A 113 9.73 -7.20 3.09
C GLY A 113 8.32 -7.67 3.47
N THR A 114 7.26 -6.90 3.20
CA THR A 114 5.88 -7.44 3.19
C THR A 114 5.53 -8.03 1.82
N PRO A 115 4.69 -9.08 1.71
CA PRO A 115 4.30 -9.63 0.41
C PRO A 115 3.57 -8.59 -0.45
N ASP A 116 4.01 -8.38 -1.69
CA ASP A 116 3.36 -7.44 -2.62
C ASP A 116 1.86 -7.66 -2.79
N THR A 117 1.41 -8.91 -2.73
CA THR A 117 -0.01 -9.27 -2.80
C THR A 117 -0.86 -8.50 -1.80
N ASP A 118 -0.36 -8.24 -0.59
CA ASP A 118 -1.15 -7.60 0.46
C ASP A 118 -1.32 -6.09 0.17
N ASN A 119 -0.26 -5.41 -0.25
CA ASN A 119 -0.34 -3.99 -0.61
C ASN A 119 -1.16 -3.76 -1.89
N LEU A 120 -0.98 -4.63 -2.90
CA LEU A 120 -1.78 -4.60 -4.14
C LEU A 120 -3.27 -4.84 -3.88
N ASN A 121 -3.61 -5.79 -3.00
CA ASN A 121 -4.99 -6.08 -2.60
C ASN A 121 -5.62 -4.90 -1.84
N VAL A 122 -4.86 -4.23 -0.95
CA VAL A 122 -5.34 -3.03 -0.26
C VAL A 122 -5.58 -1.89 -1.24
N PHE A 123 -4.63 -1.59 -2.14
CA PHE A 123 -4.80 -0.55 -3.17
C PHE A 123 -6.04 -0.80 -4.02
N GLN A 124 -6.19 -2.02 -4.56
CA GLN A 124 -7.36 -2.39 -5.38
C GLN A 124 -8.67 -2.31 -4.58
N GLY A 125 -8.65 -2.71 -3.31
CA GLY A 125 -9.81 -2.61 -2.41
C GLY A 125 -10.27 -1.16 -2.20
N VAL A 126 -9.34 -0.20 -2.09
CA VAL A 126 -9.66 1.22 -1.95
C VAL A 126 -10.18 1.80 -3.27
N ILE A 127 -9.55 1.50 -4.40
CA ILE A 127 -10.02 1.90 -5.74
C ILE A 127 -11.44 1.40 -6.00
N ASN A 128 -11.73 0.13 -5.72
CA ASN A 128 -13.04 -0.46 -5.94
C ASN A 128 -14.13 0.20 -5.07
N GLN A 129 -13.81 0.56 -3.82
CA GLN A 129 -14.73 1.29 -2.95
C GLN A 129 -15.01 2.71 -3.46
N LEU A 130 -13.97 3.44 -3.88
CA LEU A 130 -14.12 4.77 -4.48
C LEU A 130 -14.97 4.71 -5.75
N ALA A 131 -14.75 3.73 -6.62
CA ALA A 131 -15.55 3.49 -7.82
C ALA A 131 -17.02 3.19 -7.49
N GLY A 132 -17.30 2.39 -6.46
CA GLY A 132 -18.65 2.16 -5.94
C GLY A 132 -19.33 3.42 -5.38
N MET A 133 -18.56 4.36 -4.83
CA MET A 133 -19.04 5.68 -4.40
C MET A 133 -19.18 6.70 -5.54
N GLY A 134 -18.81 6.33 -6.77
CA GLY A 134 -18.90 7.17 -7.96
C GLY A 134 -17.63 7.93 -8.33
N ILE A 135 -16.53 7.77 -7.58
CA ILE A 135 -15.22 8.34 -7.91
C ILE A 135 -14.44 7.31 -8.74
N LYS A 136 -14.30 7.55 -10.04
CA LYS A 136 -13.51 6.70 -10.94
C LYS A 136 -12.24 7.44 -11.34
N PHE A 137 -11.10 6.76 -11.22
CA PHE A 137 -9.84 7.24 -11.77
C PHE A 137 -9.59 6.55 -13.11
N GLU A 138 -9.00 7.28 -14.05
CA GLU A 138 -8.52 6.71 -15.32
C GLU A 138 -7.47 5.62 -15.05
N ASP A 139 -7.40 4.60 -15.90
CA ASP A 139 -6.55 3.43 -15.68
C ASP A 139 -5.05 3.78 -15.63
N GLU A 140 -4.64 4.80 -16.41
CA GLU A 140 -3.30 5.38 -16.36
C GLU A 140 -2.98 6.01 -14.99
N ILE A 141 -3.93 6.78 -14.43
CA ILE A 141 -3.77 7.39 -13.10
C ILE A 141 -3.68 6.32 -12.01
N GLN A 142 -4.44 5.22 -12.14
CA GLN A 142 -4.32 4.08 -11.22
C GLN A 142 -2.94 3.41 -11.30
N GLY A 143 -2.42 3.18 -12.51
CA GLY A 143 -1.10 2.58 -12.72
C GLY A 143 0.05 3.47 -12.22
N LEU A 144 0.01 4.77 -12.54
CA LEU A 144 0.99 5.75 -12.07
C LEU A 144 0.98 5.90 -10.54
N TRP A 145 -0.20 6.00 -9.93
CA TRP A 145 -0.32 6.10 -8.47
C TRP A 145 0.19 4.82 -7.80
N LEU A 146 -0.10 3.64 -8.36
CA LEU A 146 0.42 2.37 -7.82
C LEU A 146 1.96 2.36 -7.78
N LEU A 147 2.64 2.82 -8.85
CA LEU A 147 4.11 3.00 -8.84
C LEU A 147 4.57 4.05 -7.83
N GLY A 148 3.79 5.11 -7.63
CA GLY A 148 4.02 6.13 -6.60
C GLY A 148 3.96 5.60 -5.16
N THR A 149 3.31 4.46 -4.91
CA THR A 149 3.29 3.82 -3.57
C THR A 149 4.61 3.14 -3.21
N LEU A 150 5.49 2.88 -4.18
CA LEU A 150 6.76 2.18 -3.96
C LEU A 150 7.76 3.07 -3.18
N PRO A 151 8.62 2.50 -2.30
CA PRO A 151 9.67 3.25 -1.64
C PRO A 151 10.82 3.59 -2.59
N ASP A 152 11.71 4.50 -2.17
CA ASP A 152 12.80 5.01 -3.01
C ASP A 152 13.83 3.94 -3.42
N SER A 153 13.87 2.81 -2.71
CA SER A 153 14.62 1.60 -3.10
C SER A 153 14.14 0.99 -4.44
N TRP A 154 13.00 1.43 -4.98
CA TRP A 154 12.44 1.03 -6.28
C TRP A 154 12.62 2.09 -7.39
N GLU A 155 13.33 3.20 -7.13
CA GLU A 155 13.44 4.30 -8.08
C GLU A 155 13.98 3.87 -9.46
N THR A 156 15.05 3.07 -9.50
CA THR A 156 15.61 2.54 -10.76
C THR A 156 14.59 1.69 -11.55
N PHE A 157 13.74 0.94 -10.85
CA PHE A 157 12.66 0.19 -11.48
C PHE A 157 11.58 1.13 -12.03
N ARG A 158 11.16 2.14 -11.27
CA ARG A 158 10.21 3.17 -11.76
C ARG A 158 10.72 3.83 -13.03
N THR A 159 11.96 4.34 -13.02
CA THR A 159 12.56 4.98 -14.20
C THR A 159 12.63 4.02 -15.39
N SER A 160 13.02 2.76 -15.17
CA SER A 160 13.11 1.75 -16.23
C SER A 160 11.74 1.42 -16.83
N LEU A 161 10.72 1.23 -15.99
CA LEU A 161 9.36 0.92 -16.43
C LEU A 161 8.77 2.08 -17.24
N SER A 162 8.87 3.32 -16.74
CA SER A 162 8.39 4.52 -17.45
C SER A 162 9.05 4.71 -18.82
N ASN A 163 10.35 4.43 -18.94
CA ASN A 163 11.06 4.49 -20.23
C ASN A 163 10.72 3.33 -21.18
N SER A 164 10.19 2.22 -20.65
CA SER A 164 9.84 1.02 -21.44
C SER A 164 8.36 0.93 -21.82
N ALA A 165 7.50 1.75 -21.21
CA ALA A 165 6.06 1.74 -21.44
C ALA A 165 5.73 2.05 -22.90
N ALA A 166 5.04 1.12 -23.58
CA ALA A 166 4.61 1.32 -24.96
C ALA A 166 3.68 2.55 -25.04
N ASN A 167 4.01 3.49 -25.91
CA ASN A 167 3.35 4.80 -26.04
C ASN A 167 3.43 5.71 -24.80
N GLY A 168 4.24 5.38 -23.79
CA GLY A 168 4.40 6.17 -22.57
C GLY A 168 3.30 6.00 -21.51
N ILE A 169 2.26 5.20 -21.79
CA ILE A 169 1.09 5.02 -20.91
C ILE A 169 1.33 3.83 -19.97
N ILE A 170 1.16 4.04 -18.67
CA ILE A 170 1.29 2.99 -17.65
C ILE A 170 -0.12 2.60 -17.16
N THR A 171 -0.66 1.51 -17.71
CA THR A 171 -1.93 0.93 -17.26
C THR A 171 -1.80 0.28 -15.89
N MET A 172 -2.93 0.14 -15.19
CA MET A 172 -2.99 -0.53 -13.88
C MET A 172 -2.58 -2.00 -13.96
N GLU A 173 -2.88 -2.67 -15.08
CA GLU A 173 -2.43 -4.04 -15.35
C GLU A 173 -0.90 -4.12 -15.54
N LEU A 174 -0.32 -3.22 -16.35
CA LEU A 174 1.12 -3.17 -16.60
C LEU A 174 1.90 -2.90 -15.31
N ALA A 175 1.43 -1.95 -14.49
CA ALA A 175 2.05 -1.62 -13.21
C ALA A 175 2.08 -2.83 -12.26
N LYS A 176 0.93 -3.50 -12.06
CA LYS A 176 0.84 -4.72 -11.23
C LYS A 176 1.77 -5.83 -11.70
N GLY A 177 1.70 -6.18 -12.98
CA GLY A 177 2.51 -7.27 -13.55
C GLY A 177 4.00 -6.99 -13.42
N SER A 178 4.41 -5.74 -13.62
CA SER A 178 5.80 -5.31 -13.54
C SER A 178 6.32 -5.29 -12.09
N ILE A 179 5.51 -4.83 -11.12
CA ILE A 179 5.85 -4.86 -9.69
C ILE A 179 6.06 -6.30 -9.22
N LEU A 180 5.13 -7.21 -9.53
CA LEU A 180 5.23 -8.62 -9.13
C LEU A 180 6.47 -9.30 -9.74
N ASN A 181 6.80 -9.00 -10.99
CA ASN A 181 8.00 -9.52 -11.65
C ASN A 181 9.30 -9.00 -11.01
N GLU A 182 9.35 -7.70 -10.67
CA GLU A 182 10.50 -7.09 -9.99
C GLU A 182 10.65 -7.60 -8.54
N GLU A 183 9.56 -7.83 -7.81
CA GLU A 183 9.61 -8.45 -6.47
C GLU A 183 10.22 -9.86 -6.54
N MET A 184 9.79 -10.68 -7.51
CA MET A 184 10.37 -12.02 -7.75
C MET A 184 11.86 -11.95 -8.07
N ARG A 185 12.29 -10.97 -8.88
CA ARG A 185 13.72 -10.74 -9.19
C ARG A 185 14.51 -10.33 -7.94
N ARG A 186 14.01 -9.37 -7.15
CA ARG A 186 14.65 -8.91 -5.91
C ARG A 186 14.79 -10.02 -4.87
N LYS A 187 13.77 -10.87 -4.73
CA LYS A 187 13.79 -12.06 -3.85
C LYS A 187 14.82 -13.10 -4.28
N SER A 188 15.00 -13.33 -5.59
CA SER A 188 16.00 -14.30 -6.07
C SER A 188 17.44 -13.80 -5.90
N GLU A 189 17.67 -12.50 -6.11
CA GLU A 189 18.99 -11.88 -5.94
C GLU A 189 19.41 -11.76 -4.46
N GLY A 190 18.48 -11.35 -3.58
CA GLY A 190 18.74 -11.23 -2.14
C GLY A 190 19.13 -12.54 -1.44
N SER A 191 18.80 -13.70 -2.03
CA SER A 191 19.17 -15.03 -1.52
C SER A 191 20.61 -15.45 -1.89
N SER A 192 21.26 -14.74 -2.82
CA SER A 192 22.58 -15.13 -3.37
C SER A 192 23.81 -14.67 -2.57
N SER A 193 23.62 -14.04 -1.39
CA SER A 193 24.74 -13.69 -0.48
C SER A 193 25.23 -14.86 0.37
N HIS A 194 25.32 -16.05 -0.24
CA HIS A 194 26.26 -17.07 0.20
C HIS A 194 27.24 -17.38 -0.93
N SER A 195 28.50 -17.17 -0.61
CA SER A 195 29.64 -17.34 -1.51
C SER A 195 29.75 -18.78 -1.99
N ASP A 196 29.86 -18.95 -3.30
CA ASP A 196 30.83 -19.89 -3.84
C ASP A 196 31.40 -19.34 -5.15
N VAL A 197 32.59 -18.73 -5.04
CA VAL A 197 33.44 -18.45 -6.20
C VAL A 197 34.00 -19.78 -6.68
N LEU A 198 33.25 -20.44 -7.57
CA LEU A 198 33.69 -21.65 -8.26
C LEU A 198 34.84 -21.33 -9.21
N VAL A 199 36.05 -21.26 -8.66
CA VAL A 199 37.31 -21.26 -9.41
C VAL A 199 37.43 -22.63 -10.08
N THR A 200 37.08 -22.71 -11.35
CA THR A 200 37.33 -23.89 -12.17
C THR A 200 38.83 -23.96 -12.54
N GLU A 201 39.66 -24.44 -11.61
CA GLU A 201 41.03 -24.89 -11.91
C GLU A 201 41.01 -26.17 -12.76
N SER A 202 40.61 -26.06 -14.04
CA SER A 202 40.77 -27.12 -15.02
C SER A 202 42.23 -27.18 -15.50
N ARG A 203 43.04 -28.00 -14.83
CA ARG A 203 44.38 -28.41 -15.31
C ARG A 203 44.28 -29.05 -16.70
N GLY A 204 44.65 -28.30 -17.74
CA GLY A 204 44.78 -28.76 -19.13
C GLY A 204 46.15 -28.42 -19.71
N ARG A 205 46.79 -29.35 -20.44
CA ARG A 205 48.25 -29.35 -20.68
C ARG A 205 48.60 -29.45 -22.18
N SER A 206 49.15 -28.37 -22.76
CA SER A 206 50.04 -28.34 -23.96
C SER A 206 49.45 -28.85 -25.31
N GLN A 207 49.78 -28.37 -26.52
CA GLN A 207 50.74 -27.35 -27.05
C GLN A 207 49.96 -26.38 -28.01
N SER A 208 50.45 -25.63 -29.02
CA SER A 208 51.81 -25.45 -29.60
C SER A 208 51.99 -24.09 -30.35
N LYS A 209 53.27 -23.75 -30.59
CA LYS A 209 53.87 -22.92 -31.66
C LYS A 209 53.14 -21.69 -32.25
N GLY A 210 53.74 -20.52 -32.00
CA GLY A 210 53.65 -19.31 -32.84
C GLY A 210 54.43 -18.14 -32.20
N PRO A 211 55.53 -17.61 -32.78
CA PRO A 211 56.33 -16.58 -32.13
C PRO A 211 55.94 -15.16 -32.58
N SER A 212 55.60 -14.29 -31.62
CA SER A 212 55.69 -12.83 -31.81
C SER A 212 55.95 -12.11 -30.49
N ASN A 213 56.44 -10.88 -30.58
CA ASN A 213 57.30 -10.25 -29.58
C ASN A 213 56.62 -9.15 -28.75
N LYS A 214 57.10 -8.97 -27.51
CA LYS A 214 57.03 -7.74 -26.68
C LYS A 214 55.64 -7.14 -26.36
N GLY A 215 55.20 -7.34 -25.11
CA GLY A 215 54.06 -6.59 -24.57
C GLY A 215 53.62 -7.00 -23.16
N LYS A 216 54.52 -7.17 -22.18
CA LYS A 216 54.12 -7.45 -20.79
C LYS A 216 53.52 -6.21 -20.12
N GLY A 217 52.22 -6.00 -20.30
CA GLY A 217 51.43 -5.08 -19.49
C GLY A 217 51.54 -5.45 -18.01
N HIS A 218 51.81 -4.45 -17.17
CA HIS A 218 51.80 -4.61 -15.72
C HIS A 218 50.41 -4.23 -15.19
N THR A 219 49.90 -4.96 -14.20
CA THR A 219 48.63 -4.60 -13.57
C THR A 219 48.76 -3.27 -12.80
N VAL A 220 47.66 -2.53 -12.67
CA VAL A 220 47.57 -1.20 -12.02
C VAL A 220 48.31 -1.16 -10.67
N ARG A 221 48.23 -2.24 -9.89
CA ARG A 221 48.90 -2.44 -8.58
C ARG A 221 50.43 -2.24 -8.61
N TYR A 222 51.07 -2.46 -9.76
CA TYR A 222 52.52 -2.36 -9.98
C TYR A 222 52.93 -1.14 -10.83
N CYS A 223 51.98 -0.29 -11.24
CA CYS A 223 52.30 0.91 -11.98
C CYS A 223 53.05 1.93 -11.12
N ARG A 224 54.34 2.15 -11.42
CA ARG A 224 55.20 3.11 -10.70
C ARG A 224 54.78 4.58 -10.93
N GLN A 225 54.03 4.87 -11.99
CA GLN A 225 53.56 6.21 -12.33
C GLN A 225 52.33 6.60 -11.49
N LEU A 226 51.27 5.78 -11.50
CA LEU A 226 50.10 5.93 -10.63
C LEU A 226 50.46 6.03 -9.13
N LYS A 227 51.47 5.28 -8.67
CA LYS A 227 51.98 5.40 -7.28
C LYS A 227 52.63 6.76 -6.96
N ARG A 228 53.13 7.49 -7.96
CA ARG A 228 53.66 8.87 -7.77
C ARG A 228 52.55 9.90 -7.86
N GLU A 229 51.58 9.71 -8.74
CA GLU A 229 50.42 10.60 -8.91
C GLU A 229 49.53 10.59 -7.65
N ASN A 230 49.17 9.41 -7.14
CA ASN A 230 48.40 9.28 -5.89
C ASN A 230 49.13 9.90 -4.68
N LYS A 231 50.47 9.86 -4.65
CA LYS A 231 51.26 10.46 -3.56
C LYS A 231 51.29 12.00 -3.64
N LYS A 232 51.14 12.59 -4.83
CA LYS A 232 50.95 14.05 -5.00
C LYS A 232 49.52 14.49 -4.67
N ALA A 233 48.51 13.73 -5.11
CA ALA A 233 47.11 14.05 -4.83
C ALA A 233 46.81 14.10 -3.31
N ASN A 234 47.34 13.13 -2.54
CA ASN A 234 47.09 13.06 -1.10
C ASN A 234 47.72 14.24 -0.31
N TYR A 235 48.83 14.81 -0.80
CA TYR A 235 49.47 15.98 -0.20
C TYR A 235 48.66 17.28 -0.42
N ASN A 236 47.93 17.37 -1.53
CA ASN A 236 47.07 18.53 -1.83
C ASN A 236 45.76 18.50 -1.03
N ASN A 237 45.16 17.32 -0.81
CA ASN A 237 43.90 17.21 -0.05
C ASN A 237 44.07 17.59 1.43
N GLN A 238 45.21 17.29 2.07
CA GLN A 238 45.46 17.74 3.44
C GLN A 238 45.57 19.27 3.58
N LYS A 239 45.82 20.01 2.50
CA LYS A 239 45.97 21.48 2.54
C LYS A 239 44.65 22.25 2.36
N ASN A 240 43.60 21.61 1.85
CA ASN A 240 42.31 22.25 1.57
C ASN A 240 41.29 22.13 2.72
N ASN A 241 41.46 21.18 3.65
CA ASN A 241 40.50 20.94 4.75
C ASN A 241 40.54 21.97 5.90
N HIS A 242 41.24 23.10 5.75
CA HIS A 242 41.35 24.13 6.80
C HIS A 242 40.59 25.44 6.53
N LYS A 243 39.75 25.50 5.47
CA LYS A 243 38.86 26.65 5.21
C LYS A 243 37.52 26.24 4.59
N LYS A 244 36.49 26.10 5.43
CA LYS A 244 35.13 26.67 5.24
C LYS A 244 34.18 26.20 6.35
N ASP A 245 34.01 27.05 7.37
CA ASP A 245 32.80 27.09 8.18
C ASP A 245 31.74 27.96 7.48
N GLY A 246 30.45 27.67 7.72
CA GLY A 246 29.35 28.64 7.57
C GLY A 246 28.15 28.25 6.70
N GLY A 247 26.97 28.12 7.35
CA GLY A 247 25.76 28.82 6.88
C GLY A 247 24.61 28.06 6.19
N ASN A 248 23.74 27.42 6.99
CA ASN A 248 22.28 27.67 7.12
C ASN A 248 21.25 27.52 5.95
N ASP A 249 20.11 26.85 6.27
CA ASP A 249 18.74 26.87 5.69
C ASP A 249 18.53 26.56 4.17
N SER A 250 17.36 26.12 3.67
CA SER A 250 15.97 26.32 4.11
C SER A 250 15.00 25.16 3.77
N ALA A 251 13.74 25.26 4.24
CA ALA A 251 12.70 24.24 4.11
C ALA A 251 11.93 24.26 2.76
N GLU A 252 11.65 23.07 2.21
CA GLU A 252 10.65 22.83 1.16
C GLU A 252 9.94 21.48 1.37
N ALA A 253 8.65 21.52 1.73
CA ALA A 253 7.62 20.50 1.50
C ALA A 253 6.34 20.91 2.25
N ASN A 254 5.28 21.32 1.53
CA ASN A 254 3.87 21.33 1.98
C ASN A 254 2.90 21.90 0.92
N THR A 255 3.37 22.59 -0.12
CA THR A 255 2.49 23.27 -1.10
C THR A 255 1.73 22.31 -2.02
N THR A 256 2.27 21.13 -2.33
CA THR A 256 1.74 20.22 -3.35
C THR A 256 0.47 19.48 -2.93
N THR A 257 0.22 19.31 -1.64
CA THR A 257 -0.98 18.60 -1.14
C THR A 257 -2.25 19.45 -1.29
N ASP A 258 -2.15 20.76 -1.04
CA ASP A 258 -3.33 21.64 -1.00
C ASP A 258 -3.89 21.92 -2.39
N GLU A 259 -3.03 22.01 -3.42
CA GLU A 259 -3.47 22.15 -4.81
C GLU A 259 -4.20 20.89 -5.31
N PHE A 260 -3.76 19.70 -4.90
CA PHE A 260 -4.42 18.43 -5.24
C PHE A 260 -5.82 18.34 -4.60
N PHE A 261 -5.97 18.71 -3.32
CA PHE A 261 -7.28 18.73 -2.66
C PHE A 261 -8.21 19.79 -3.27
N LYS A 262 -7.67 20.95 -3.69
CA LYS A 262 -8.45 21.98 -4.37
C LYS A 262 -8.96 21.51 -5.74
N ALA A 263 -8.10 20.90 -6.55
CA ALA A 263 -8.49 20.33 -7.85
C ALA A 263 -9.56 19.23 -7.72
N LEU A 264 -9.45 18.34 -6.72
CA LEU A 264 -10.45 17.30 -6.44
C LEU A 264 -11.80 17.87 -5.98
N HIS A 265 -11.79 18.92 -5.16
CA HIS A 265 -13.01 19.58 -4.69
C HIS A 265 -13.71 20.34 -5.82
N ASP A 266 -12.95 21.04 -6.66
CA ASP A 266 -13.53 21.81 -7.77
C ASP A 266 -14.07 20.87 -8.87
N ALA A 267 -13.39 19.75 -9.16
CA ALA A 267 -13.89 18.69 -10.04
C ALA A 267 -15.16 17.97 -9.53
N SER A 268 -15.49 18.09 -8.24
CA SER A 268 -16.73 17.53 -7.65
C SER A 268 -17.94 18.47 -7.76
N LYS A 269 -17.80 19.66 -8.34
CA LYS A 269 -18.89 20.65 -8.50
C LYS A 269 -19.53 20.67 -9.88
N ASP A 270 -18.88 20.07 -10.87
CA ASP A 270 -19.34 20.02 -12.27
C ASP A 270 -20.08 18.70 -12.60
N LEU A 271 -20.70 18.06 -11.59
CA LEU A 271 -21.33 16.72 -11.65
C LEU A 271 -22.62 16.66 -10.82
#